data_AF-A0A7X7WVC2-F1
#
_entry.id   AF-A0A7X7WVC2-F1
#
_cell.length_a   1.000
_cell.length_b   1.000
_cell.length_c   1.000
_cell.angle_alpha   90.00
_cell.angle_beta   90.00
_cell.angle_gamma   90.00
#
_symmetry.space_group_name_H-M   'P 1'
#
loop_
_entity.id
_entity.type
_entity.pdbx_description
1 polymer ?
#
loop_
_entity_poly.entity_id
_entity_poly.type
_entity_poly.pdbx_seq_one_letter_code
_entity_poly.pdbx_strand_id
1 'polypeptide(L)'
;MEVGKTRGVKGPEFGRTEAVAGQARKSGKAIPDSGDAVTLSGGAQDIARLAAAANILPDVRSEKVAALQDAIGSGTYQVQGAQVAEKLLREVIVDTTV
;
A
#
# COMPACT_ATOMS: atom_id res chain seq x y z
N MET A 1 -1.19 37.44 38.94
CA MET A 1 -0.19 36.59 38.25
C MET A 1 -0.55 35.16 38.62
N GLU A 2 -1.21 34.45 37.69
CA GLU A 2 -0.64 33.30 36.94
C GLU A 2 -0.54 32.06 37.83
N VAL A 3 -1.02 30.85 37.51
CA VAL A 3 -1.58 30.23 36.31
C VAL A 3 -2.26 28.93 36.78
N GLY A 4 -3.36 28.54 36.14
CA GLY A 4 -3.78 27.14 36.17
C GLY A 4 -2.89 26.29 35.25
N LYS A 5 -2.55 25.06 35.65
CA LYS A 5 -2.15 24.02 34.71
C LYS A 5 -2.38 22.60 35.26
N THR A 6 -3.22 21.86 34.54
CA THR A 6 -3.43 20.42 34.65
C THR A 6 -2.24 19.65 34.08
N ARG A 7 -1.97 18.45 34.63
CA ARG A 7 -1.87 17.15 33.93
C ARG A 7 -0.98 16.19 34.72
N GLY A 8 -1.41 14.94 34.81
CA GLY A 8 -0.56 13.83 35.23
C GLY A 8 -1.36 12.56 35.50
N VAL A 9 -2.12 12.07 34.52
CA VAL A 9 -2.81 10.78 34.61
C VAL A 9 -1.74 9.68 34.63
N LYS A 10 -1.69 8.91 35.71
CA LYS A 10 -0.75 7.80 35.95
C LYS A 10 -1.28 6.56 35.20
N GLY A 11 -0.46 5.99 34.32
CA GLY A 11 -0.81 4.79 33.52
C GLY A 11 -1.02 3.54 34.39
N PRO A 12 -1.71 2.50 33.89
CA PRO A 12 -1.91 1.28 34.66
C PRO A 12 -0.69 0.36 34.55
N GLU A 13 -0.29 -0.14 35.72
CA GLU A 13 0.84 -1.01 35.99
C GLU A 13 0.60 -2.44 35.46
N PHE A 14 1.60 -2.99 34.76
CA PHE A 14 1.64 -4.39 34.36
C PHE A 14 1.98 -5.28 35.55
N GLY A 15 0.95 -5.90 36.14
CA GLY A 15 1.05 -6.81 37.27
C GLY A 15 1.12 -8.29 36.84
N ARG A 16 2.33 -8.84 36.88
CA ARG A 16 2.73 -10.15 37.43
C ARG A 16 1.93 -11.41 37.03
N THR A 17 2.64 -12.29 36.32
CA THR A 17 2.36 -13.70 36.07
C THR A 17 2.38 -14.53 37.36
N GLU A 18 1.30 -15.28 37.64
CA GLU A 18 1.35 -16.47 38.50
C GLU A 18 0.51 -17.60 37.86
N ALA A 19 1.19 -18.71 37.56
CA ALA A 19 0.62 -19.93 37.05
C ALA A 19 0.18 -20.83 38.20
N VAL A 20 -1.09 -21.24 38.23
CA VAL A 20 -1.51 -22.46 38.92
C VAL A 20 -2.57 -23.19 38.07
N ALA A 21 -2.24 -24.44 37.77
CA ALA A 21 -3.02 -25.38 36.97
C ALA A 21 -4.27 -25.86 37.71
N GLY A 22 -5.38 -26.09 36.99
CA GLY A 22 -6.58 -26.69 37.58
C GLY A 22 -7.79 -26.72 36.63
N GLN A 23 -7.84 -27.76 35.82
CA GLN A 23 -8.86 -28.12 34.83
C GLN A 23 -10.33 -28.00 35.28
N ALA A 24 -11.16 -27.29 34.50
CA ALA A 24 -12.61 -27.45 34.49
C ALA A 24 -13.18 -27.26 33.07
N ARG A 25 -13.63 -28.36 32.48
CA ARG A 25 -14.39 -28.38 31.23
C ARG A 25 -15.71 -27.63 31.43
N LYS A 26 -15.92 -26.53 30.72
CA LYS A 26 -17.26 -26.09 30.32
C LYS A 26 -17.21 -25.61 28.88
N SER A 27 -17.99 -26.32 28.07
CA SER A 27 -18.41 -25.94 26.74
C SER A 27 -18.96 -24.51 26.79
N GLY A 28 -18.12 -23.56 26.40
CA GLY A 28 -18.51 -22.17 26.16
C GLY A 28 -18.70 -22.03 24.67
N LYS A 29 -19.94 -22.20 24.21
CA LYS A 29 -20.40 -21.89 22.87
C LYS A 29 -19.80 -20.52 22.48
N ALA A 30 -18.85 -20.52 21.55
CA ALA A 30 -18.39 -19.31 20.92
C ALA A 30 -19.63 -18.63 20.35
N ILE A 31 -19.95 -17.46 20.90
CA ILE A 31 -20.96 -16.57 20.36
C ILE A 31 -20.45 -16.27 18.95
N PRO A 32 -21.17 -16.62 17.86
CA PRO A 32 -20.80 -16.10 16.57
C PRO A 32 -21.05 -14.59 16.67
N ASP A 33 -19.97 -13.83 16.72
CA ASP A 33 -19.98 -12.41 16.42
C ASP A 33 -20.73 -12.30 15.09
N SER A 34 -22.00 -11.92 15.17
CA SER A 34 -22.85 -11.69 14.01
C SER A 34 -22.48 -10.32 13.46
N GLY A 35 -21.20 -10.19 13.12
CA GLY A 35 -20.66 -9.17 12.25
C GLY A 35 -20.67 -9.74 10.84
N ASP A 36 -21.18 -8.96 9.90
CA ASP A 36 -21.09 -9.28 8.48
C ASP A 36 -19.60 -9.43 8.10
N ALA A 37 -19.16 -10.68 7.87
CA ALA A 37 -17.77 -11.00 7.57
C ALA A 37 -17.51 -10.81 6.08
N VAL A 38 -17.17 -9.58 5.68
CA VAL A 38 -16.72 -9.29 4.32
C VAL A 38 -15.35 -9.91 4.06
N THR A 39 -15.35 -11.04 3.35
CA THR A 39 -14.12 -11.69 2.89
C THR A 39 -13.74 -11.10 1.53
N LEU A 40 -12.57 -10.46 1.46
CA LEU A 40 -12.03 -9.95 0.19
C LEU A 40 -11.79 -11.13 -0.75
N SER A 41 -12.38 -11.09 -1.96
CA SER A 41 -12.20 -12.13 -2.97
C SER A 41 -10.71 -12.29 -3.31
N GLY A 42 -10.30 -13.49 -3.75
CA GLY A 42 -8.89 -13.77 -4.09
C GLY A 42 -8.31 -12.75 -5.06
N GLY A 43 -9.06 -12.40 -6.12
CA GLY A 43 -8.61 -11.40 -7.09
C GLY A 43 -8.41 -9.99 -6.51
N ALA A 44 -9.20 -9.59 -5.51
CA ALA A 44 -9.02 -8.28 -4.86
C ALA A 44 -7.84 -8.28 -3.88
N GLN A 45 -7.51 -9.43 -3.25
CA GLN A 45 -6.27 -9.59 -2.50
C GLN A 45 -5.04 -9.52 -3.42
N ASP A 46 -5.12 -10.11 -4.61
CA ASP A 46 -4.04 -10.03 -5.61
C ASP A 46 -3.82 -8.59 -6.07
N ILE A 47 -4.88 -7.87 -6.43
CA ILE A 47 -4.79 -6.44 -6.80
C ILE A 47 -4.16 -5.62 -5.66
N ALA A 48 -4.57 -5.85 -4.40
CA ALA A 48 -3.99 -5.15 -3.25
C ALA A 48 -2.48 -5.43 -3.09
N ARG A 49 -2.03 -6.68 -3.30
CA ARG A 49 -0.60 -7.03 -3.27
C ARG A 49 0.17 -6.38 -4.41
N LEU A 50 -0.39 -6.40 -5.63
CA LEU A 50 0.23 -5.78 -6.80
C LEU A 50 0.32 -4.25 -6.64
N ALA A 51 -0.73 -3.61 -6.13
CA ALA A 51 -0.73 -2.18 -5.85
C ALA A 51 0.30 -1.81 -4.78
N ALA A 52 0.41 -2.59 -3.71
CA ALA A 52 1.42 -2.38 -2.68
C ALA A 52 2.84 -2.53 -3.25
N ALA A 53 3.08 -3.54 -4.10
CA ALA A 53 4.36 -3.73 -4.76
C ALA A 53 4.69 -2.58 -5.73
N ALA A 54 3.70 -2.10 -6.50
CA ALA A 54 3.86 -0.98 -7.42
C ALA A 54 4.20 0.34 -6.70
N ASN A 55 3.67 0.58 -5.49
CA ASN A 55 3.97 1.78 -4.70
C ASN A 55 5.41 1.82 -4.17
N ILE A 56 6.10 0.67 -4.12
CA ILE A 56 7.50 0.60 -3.66
C ILE A 56 8.47 0.92 -4.81
N LEU A 57 7.99 0.94 -6.06
CA LEU A 57 8.84 1.28 -7.19
C LEU A 57 9.24 2.76 -7.11
N PRO A 58 10.49 3.08 -7.44
CA PRO A 58 10.94 4.46 -7.50
C PRO A 58 10.18 5.20 -8.61
N ASP A 59 9.81 6.45 -8.32
CA ASP A 59 9.15 7.35 -9.27
C ASP A 59 9.96 7.51 -10.57
N VAL A 60 11.29 7.54 -10.42
CA VAL A 60 12.24 7.61 -11.53
C VAL A 60 13.00 6.30 -11.69
N ARG A 61 12.93 5.73 -12.89
CA ARG A 61 13.73 4.57 -13.29
C ARG A 61 15.09 5.00 -13.83
N SER A 62 16.02 5.32 -12.94
CA SER A 62 17.33 5.87 -13.28
C SER A 62 18.10 5.08 -14.33
N GLU A 63 18.02 3.74 -14.31
CA GLU A 63 18.63 2.86 -15.32
C GLU A 63 18.15 3.16 -16.75
N LYS A 64 16.83 3.32 -16.94
CA LYS A 64 16.26 3.64 -18.25
C LYS A 64 16.66 5.03 -18.71
N VAL A 65 16.71 5.97 -17.76
CA VAL A 65 17.11 7.35 -18.04
C VAL A 65 18.57 7.40 -18.49
N ALA A 66 19.47 6.69 -17.81
CA ALA A 66 20.87 6.59 -18.18
C ALA A 66 21.05 5.98 -19.58
N ALA A 67 20.38 4.86 -19.87
CA ALA A 67 20.44 4.23 -21.18
C ALA A 67 19.94 5.15 -22.31
N LEU A 68 18.89 5.94 -22.06
CA LEU A 68 18.40 6.95 -23.01
C LEU A 68 19.40 8.10 -23.19
N GLN A 69 20.01 8.60 -22.12
CA GLN A 69 21.04 9.64 -22.19
C GLN A 69 22.24 9.18 -23.03
N ASP A 70 22.71 7.95 -22.83
CA ASP A 70 23.79 7.36 -23.62
C ASP A 70 23.41 7.20 -25.10
N ALA A 71 22.19 6.74 -25.38
CA ALA A 71 21.69 6.62 -26.76
C ALA A 71 21.60 7.99 -27.47
N ILE A 72 21.23 9.04 -26.74
CA ILE A 72 21.19 10.41 -27.26
C ILE A 72 22.62 10.93 -27.49
N GLY A 73 23.52 10.76 -26.52
CA GLY A 73 24.91 11.23 -26.61
C GLY A 73 25.72 10.52 -27.70
N SER A 74 25.44 9.24 -27.94
CA SER A 74 26.02 8.45 -29.04
C SER A 74 25.38 8.72 -30.40
N GLY A 75 24.30 9.52 -30.46
CA GLY A 75 23.55 9.81 -31.69
C GLY A 75 22.76 8.63 -32.26
N THR A 76 22.60 7.54 -31.49
CA THR A 76 21.87 6.33 -31.92
C THR A 76 20.38 6.39 -31.60
N TYR A 77 19.95 7.38 -30.82
CA TYR A 77 18.54 7.62 -30.53
C TYR A 77 17.82 8.32 -31.69
N GLN A 78 17.10 7.54 -32.49
CA GLN A 78 16.34 8.05 -33.64
C GLN A 78 14.86 8.22 -33.30
N VAL A 79 14.38 9.47 -33.30
CA VAL A 79 12.95 9.76 -33.12
C VAL A 79 12.22 9.55 -34.45
N GLN A 80 11.37 8.53 -34.52
CA GLN A 80 10.54 8.27 -35.69
C GLN A 80 9.22 9.05 -35.59
N GLY A 81 8.96 9.96 -36.54
CA GLY A 81 7.76 10.81 -36.53
C GLY A 81 6.43 10.03 -36.48
N ALA A 82 6.38 8.85 -37.10
CA ALA A 82 5.23 7.96 -37.03
C ALA A 82 4.94 7.47 -35.59
N GLN A 83 5.98 7.14 -34.82
CA GLN A 83 5.81 6.72 -33.42
C GLN A 83 5.30 7.87 -32.55
N VAL A 84 5.76 9.10 -32.82
CA VAL A 84 5.27 10.30 -32.11
C VAL A 84 3.79 10.53 -32.43
N ALA A 85 3.42 10.51 -33.71
CA ALA A 85 2.03 10.66 -34.14
C ALA A 85 1.11 9.58 -33.54
N GLU A 86 1.56 8.32 -33.53
CA GLU A 86 0.80 7.23 -32.89
C GLU A 86 0.57 7.49 -31.40
N LYS A 87 1.61 7.95 -30.67
CA LYS A 87 1.47 8.27 -29.24
C LYS A 87 0.53 9.43 -28.98
N LEU A 88 0.59 10.48 -29.81
CA LEU A 88 -0.35 11.61 -29.73
C LEU A 88 -1.80 11.16 -29.96
N LEU A 89 -2.05 10.33 -30.98
CA LEU A 89 -3.39 9.82 -31.25
C LEU A 89 -3.92 8.92 -30.13
N ARG A 90 -3.06 8.04 -29.58
CA ARG A 90 -3.43 7.18 -28.44
C ARG A 90 -3.85 8.02 -27.23
N GLU A 91 -3.09 9.06 -26.90
CA GLU A 91 -3.40 9.92 -25.75
C GLU A 91 -4.75 10.61 -25.90
N VAL A 92 -5.00 11.19 -27.08
CA VAL A 92 -6.28 11.87 -27.37
C VAL A 92 -7.46 10.90 -27.29
N ILE A 93 -7.31 9.69 -27.83
CA ILE A 93 -8.41 8.70 -27.82
C ILE A 93 -8.71 8.23 -26.39
N VAL A 94 -7.68 7.96 -25.57
CA VAL A 94 -7.86 7.51 -24.18
C VAL A 94 -8.51 8.59 -23.32
N ASP A 95 -8.12 9.85 -23.48
CA ASP A 95 -8.71 10.98 -22.75
C ASP A 95 -10.19 11.22 -23.11
N THR A 96 -10.57 11.01 -24.38
CA THR A 96 -11.96 11.24 -24.83
C THR A 96 -12.91 10.07 -24.52
N THR A 97 -12.41 8.93 -24.04
CA THR A 97 -13.20 7.68 -23.84
C THR A 97 -13.36 7.26 -22.38
N VAL A 98 -12.96 8.11 -21.43
CA VAL A 98 -13.17 7.95 -19.98
C VAL A 98 -14.12 9.04 -19.47
#